data_AF-A0A4V6IM05-F1
#
_entry.id   AF-A0A4V6IM05-F1
#
_cell.length_a   1.000
_cell.length_b   1.000
_cell.length_c   1.000
_cell.angle_alpha   90.00
_cell.angle_beta   90.00
_cell.angle_gamma   90.00
#
_symmetry.space_group_name_H-M   'P 1'
#
loop_
_entity.id
_entity.type
_entity.pdbx_description
1 polymer ?
#
loop_
_entity_poly.entity_id
_entity_poly.type
_entity_poly.pdbx_seq_one_letter_code
_entity_poly.pdbx_strand_id
1 'polypeptide(L)'
;MLLSAIFVDMNTPIYDKWLNSFKKVLKAQGYGAQSKLAEKVGKTVKHISDIKVERKRASLELQEEIAKALGYTYQELIALDDPVIEKEPFPNYGQVMRLPLEERAWAIARTAAEKYGITGFMSFSGGRDAKEKPELIQRFLNGEFNEEGFYKEACLFFEAMEERIKAEFAKRGF
;
A
#
# COMPACT_ATOMS: atom_id res chain seq x y z
N MET A 1 9.59 -6.94 26.84
CA MET A 1 9.36 -7.01 25.38
C MET A 1 8.71 -5.71 24.97
N LEU A 2 9.47 -4.80 24.37
CA LEU A 2 8.95 -3.51 23.92
C LEU A 2 8.27 -3.72 22.57
N LEU A 3 6.94 -3.67 22.57
CA LEU A 3 6.16 -3.41 21.37
C LEU A 3 6.51 -1.99 20.93
N SER A 4 7.35 -1.86 19.90
CA SER A 4 7.59 -0.60 19.21
C SER A 4 6.29 -0.20 18.52
N ALA A 5 5.46 0.56 19.24
CA ALA A 5 4.35 1.28 18.64
C ALA A 5 4.92 2.21 17.57
N ILE A 6 4.67 1.88 16.31
CA ILE A 6 4.83 2.81 15.20
C ILE A 6 3.71 3.85 15.39
N PHE A 7 3.95 4.84 16.25
CA PHE A 7 3.17 6.07 16.23
C PHE A 7 3.57 6.79 14.94
N VAL A 8 2.83 6.54 13.85
CA VAL A 8 2.89 7.38 12.66
C VAL A 8 2.24 8.69 13.05
N ASP A 9 3.05 9.66 13.45
CA ASP A 9 2.57 10.98 13.80
C ASP A 9 2.04 11.68 12.54
N MET A 10 0.72 11.75 12.41
CA MET A 10 0.04 12.41 11.28
C MET A 10 0.30 13.93 11.23
N ASN A 11 1.07 14.50 12.17
CA ASN A 11 1.49 15.90 12.21
C ASN A 11 3.01 16.10 12.09
N THR A 12 3.72 15.21 11.39
CA THR A 12 5.16 15.42 11.14
C THR A 12 5.41 16.78 10.44
N PRO A 13 6.19 17.71 11.02
CA PRO A 13 6.49 19.00 10.41
C PRO A 13 7.06 18.84 8.99
N ILE A 14 6.72 19.75 8.07
CA ILE A 14 7.14 19.69 6.65
C ILE A 14 8.67 19.55 6.51
N TYR A 15 9.44 20.22 7.38
CA TYR A 15 10.89 20.11 7.41
C TYR A 15 11.37 18.69 7.72
N ASP A 16 10.70 18.00 8.65
CA ASP A 16 11.09 16.67 9.08
C ASP A 16 10.76 15.66 7.97
N LYS A 17 9.63 15.81 7.28
CA LYS A 17 9.32 15.06 6.05
C LYS A 17 10.41 15.24 4.99
N TRP A 18 10.75 16.50 4.68
CA TRP A 18 11.82 16.81 3.74
C TRP A 18 13.16 16.18 4.15
N LEU A 19 13.53 16.30 5.43
CA LEU A 19 14.80 15.80 5.96
C LEU A 19 14.87 14.27 5.89
N ASN A 20 13.77 13.58 6.19
CA ASN A 20 13.68 12.13 6.08
C ASN A 20 13.82 11.66 4.63
N SER A 21 13.10 12.29 3.68
CA SER A 21 13.26 12.03 2.25
C SER A 21 14.68 12.27 1.77
N PHE A 22 15.27 13.40 2.16
CA PHE A 22 16.65 13.74 1.85
C PHE A 22 17.63 12.67 2.34
N LYS A 23 17.48 12.20 3.59
CA LYS A 23 18.27 11.09 4.15
C LYS A 23 18.08 9.79 3.36
N LYS A 24 16.84 9.45 2.98
CA LYS A 24 16.51 8.24 2.19
C LYS A 24 17.20 8.28 0.82
N VAL A 25 17.07 9.39 0.09
CA VAL A 25 17.66 9.55 -1.25
C VAL A 25 19.19 9.50 -1.19
N LEU A 26 19.80 10.20 -0.22
CA LEU A 26 21.26 10.13 -0.05
C LEU A 26 21.76 8.71 0.27
N LYS A 27 21.00 7.95 1.07
CA LYS A 27 21.32 6.55 1.36
C LYS A 27 21.22 5.67 0.11
N ALA A 28 20.21 5.89 -0.72
CA ALA A 28 19.99 5.14 -1.95
C ALA A 28 21.07 5.40 -3.03
N GLN A 29 21.59 6.62 -3.13
CA GLN A 29 22.66 6.97 -4.09
C GLN A 29 24.05 6.41 -3.72
N GLY A 30 24.25 5.98 -2.47
CA GLY A 30 25.47 5.31 -2.03
C GLY A 30 26.69 6.22 -1.82
N TYR A 31 27.89 5.64 -1.90
CA TYR A 31 29.14 6.31 -1.57
C TYR A 31 29.43 7.52 -2.49
N GLY A 32 29.84 8.64 -1.88
CA GLY A 32 30.18 9.87 -2.59
C GLY A 32 29.00 10.79 -2.94
N ALA A 33 27.76 10.38 -2.67
CA ALA A 33 26.56 11.19 -2.93
C ALA A 33 26.58 12.54 -2.21
N GLN A 34 27.03 12.57 -0.94
CA GLN A 34 27.14 13.82 -0.18
C GLN A 34 28.15 14.79 -0.79
N SER A 35 29.29 14.29 -1.30
CA SER A 35 30.31 15.12 -1.93
C SER A 35 29.83 15.71 -3.25
N LYS A 36 29.20 14.88 -4.10
CA LYS A 36 28.62 15.33 -5.36
C LYS A 36 27.48 16.32 -5.16
N LEU A 37 26.63 16.09 -4.16
CA LEU A 37 25.57 17.02 -3.81
C LEU A 37 26.15 18.36 -3.36
N ALA A 38 27.11 18.34 -2.44
CA ALA A 38 27.75 19.54 -1.91
C ALA A 38 28.35 20.42 -3.02
N GLU A 39 29.02 19.80 -4.00
CA GLU A 39 29.54 20.49 -5.19
C GLU A 39 28.42 21.14 -6.01
N LYS A 40 27.33 20.42 -6.29
CA LYS A 40 26.20 20.93 -7.08
C LYS A 40 25.49 22.12 -6.43
N VAL A 41 25.36 22.14 -5.10
CA VAL A 41 24.65 23.20 -4.36
C VAL A 41 25.60 24.27 -3.80
N GLY A 42 26.89 24.24 -4.18
CA GLY A 42 27.87 25.21 -3.74
C GLY A 42 28.08 25.24 -2.22
N LYS A 43 27.92 24.11 -1.53
CA LYS A 43 28.15 23.98 -0.08
C LYS A 43 29.30 23.04 0.22
N THR A 44 29.77 23.03 1.47
CA THR A 44 30.78 22.06 1.90
C THR A 44 30.13 20.73 2.28
N VAL A 45 30.86 19.63 2.11
CA VAL A 45 30.41 18.29 2.53
C VAL A 45 30.04 18.27 4.01
N LYS A 46 30.79 19.01 4.84
CA LYS A 46 30.51 19.19 6.26
C LYS A 46 29.14 19.84 6.49
N HIS A 47 28.79 20.88 5.74
CA HIS A 47 27.49 21.55 5.86
C HIS A 47 26.33 20.59 5.54
N ILE A 48 26.44 19.84 4.45
CA ILE A 48 25.46 18.80 4.07
C ILE A 48 25.37 17.72 5.15
N SER A 49 26.51 17.32 5.72
CA SER A 49 26.54 16.37 6.83
C SER A 49 25.85 16.92 8.08
N ASP A 50 26.10 18.17 8.46
CA ASP A 50 25.49 18.83 9.62
C ASP A 50 23.97 18.92 9.48
N ILE A 51 23.45 19.14 8.27
CA ILE A 51 22.00 19.09 7.98
C ILE A 51 21.48 17.66 8.16
N LYS A 52 22.15 16.68 7.55
CA LYS A 52 21.78 15.25 7.61
C LYS A 52 21.72 14.72 9.04
N VAL A 53 22.63 15.15 9.92
CA VAL A 53 22.68 14.74 11.34
C VAL A 53 21.97 15.73 12.27
N GLU A 54 21.14 16.62 11.74
CA GLU A 54 20.26 17.54 12.50
C GLU A 54 20.98 18.56 13.38
N ARG A 55 22.28 18.76 13.17
CA ARG A 55 23.05 19.81 13.85
C ARG A 55 22.74 21.20 13.29
N LYS A 56 22.27 21.28 12.05
CA LYS A 56 21.86 22.52 11.39
C LYS A 56 20.56 22.32 10.63
N ARG A 57 19.76 23.38 10.56
CA ARG A 57 18.59 23.44 9.67
C ARG A 57 18.94 24.09 8.34
N ALA A 58 18.45 23.50 7.26
CA ALA A 58 18.50 24.10 5.93
C ALA A 58 17.39 25.15 5.79
N SER A 59 17.71 26.32 5.20
CA SER A 59 16.70 27.29 4.77
C SER A 59 15.80 26.69 3.69
N LEU A 60 14.62 27.25 3.47
CA LEU A 60 13.70 26.78 2.41
C LEU A 60 14.37 26.80 1.03
N GLU A 61 15.08 27.89 0.70
CA GLU A 61 15.84 28.02 -0.54
C GLU A 61 16.87 26.90 -0.71
N LEU A 62 17.62 26.58 0.35
CA LEU A 62 18.58 25.48 0.31
C LEU A 62 17.90 24.10 0.19
N GLN A 63 16.72 23.94 0.79
CA GLN A 63 15.94 22.71 0.65
C GLN A 63 15.49 22.48 -0.80
N GLU A 64 15.07 23.55 -1.48
CA GLU A 64 14.68 23.54 -2.90
C GLU A 64 15.88 23.28 -3.82
N GLU A 65 17.02 23.93 -3.56
CA GLU A 65 18.27 23.68 -4.28
C GLU A 65 18.73 22.22 -4.16
N ILE A 66 18.67 21.65 -2.95
CA ILE A 66 19.01 20.25 -2.70
C ILE A 66 18.06 19.32 -3.45
N ALA A 67 16.75 19.58 -3.42
CA ALA A 67 15.78 18.77 -4.16
C ALA A 67 16.10 18.77 -5.66
N LYS A 68 16.32 19.96 -6.23
CA LYS A 68 16.69 20.12 -7.64
C LYS A 68 17.99 19.40 -8.00
N ALA A 69 19.02 19.51 -7.16
CA ALA A 69 20.31 18.85 -7.38
C ALA A 69 20.20 17.31 -7.33
N LEU A 70 19.24 16.79 -6.58
CA LEU A 70 18.88 15.37 -6.49
C LEU A 70 17.93 14.92 -7.62
N GLY A 71 17.43 15.83 -8.45
CA GLY A 71 16.55 15.53 -9.58
C GLY A 71 15.06 15.52 -9.25
N TYR A 72 14.65 16.15 -8.13
CA TYR A 72 13.26 16.24 -7.69
C TYR A 72 12.83 17.71 -7.58
N THR A 73 11.55 17.98 -7.73
CA THR A 73 10.95 19.20 -7.17
C THR A 73 10.88 19.09 -5.64
N TYR A 74 10.71 20.23 -4.96
CA TYR A 74 10.57 20.26 -3.51
C TYR A 74 9.40 19.40 -3.01
N GLN A 75 8.26 19.47 -3.70
CA GLN A 75 7.06 18.70 -3.36
C GLN A 75 7.27 17.20 -3.60
N GLU A 76 7.87 16.81 -4.72
CA GLU A 76 8.17 15.39 -4.99
C GLU A 76 9.12 14.81 -3.96
N LEU A 77 10.13 15.58 -3.55
CA LEU A 77 11.06 15.12 -2.52
C LEU A 77 10.32 14.90 -1.19
N ILE A 78 9.48 15.84 -0.76
CA ILE A 78 8.67 15.68 0.47
C ILE A 78 7.77 14.44 0.38
N ALA A 79 7.15 14.19 -0.77
CA ALA A 79 6.27 13.04 -0.99
C ALA A 79 7.00 11.69 -0.84
N LEU A 80 8.34 11.63 -0.90
CA LEU A 80 9.10 10.40 -0.61
C LEU A 80 9.08 10.00 0.89
N ASP A 81 8.66 10.90 1.78
CA ASP A 81 8.43 10.59 3.19
C ASP A 81 6.96 10.34 3.51
N ASP A 82 6.07 10.48 2.54
CA ASP A 82 4.76 9.90 2.73
C ASP A 82 4.94 8.38 2.89
N PRO A 83 4.33 7.79 3.93
CA PRO A 83 4.44 6.37 4.13
C PRO A 83 4.02 5.71 2.83
N VAL A 84 4.91 4.88 2.27
CA VAL A 84 4.46 3.84 1.35
C VAL A 84 3.53 3.00 2.19
N ILE A 85 2.24 3.33 2.15
CA ILE A 85 1.20 2.42 2.56
C ILE A 85 1.42 1.27 1.59
N GLU A 86 2.11 0.21 2.04
CA GLU A 86 2.03 -1.09 1.36
C GLU A 86 0.53 -1.33 1.22
N LYS A 87 0.01 -1.10 0.01
CA LYS A 87 -1.39 -1.34 -0.26
C LYS A 87 -1.55 -2.82 -0.02
N GLU A 88 -2.22 -3.17 1.07
CA GLU A 88 -2.65 -4.52 1.30
C GLU A 88 -3.33 -4.99 0.01
N PRO A 89 -2.95 -6.15 -0.56
CA PRO A 89 -3.51 -6.63 -1.83
C PRO A 89 -5.04 -6.67 -1.85
N PHE A 90 -5.65 -6.81 -0.68
CA PHE A 90 -7.08 -6.69 -0.42
C PHE A 90 -7.34 -6.35 1.06
N PRO A 91 -8.54 -5.87 1.42
CA PRO A 91 -8.87 -5.54 2.81
C PRO A 91 -8.65 -6.72 3.77
N ASN A 92 -8.05 -6.44 4.92
CA ASN A 92 -7.74 -7.42 5.97
C ASN A 92 -6.72 -8.49 5.56
N TYR A 93 -5.84 -8.19 4.60
CA TYR A 93 -4.84 -9.14 4.07
C TYR A 93 -4.06 -9.84 5.19
N GLY A 94 -3.51 -9.07 6.13
CA GLY A 94 -2.71 -9.61 7.22
C GLY A 94 -3.48 -10.55 8.16
N GLN A 95 -4.80 -10.39 8.29
CA GLN A 95 -5.66 -11.28 9.09
C GLN A 95 -5.97 -12.56 8.30
N VAL A 96 -6.30 -12.43 7.02
CA VAL A 96 -6.58 -13.56 6.13
C VAL A 96 -5.38 -14.49 6.04
N MET A 97 -4.17 -13.97 5.87
CA MET A 97 -2.97 -14.80 5.72
C MET A 97 -2.63 -15.66 6.95
N ARG A 98 -3.23 -15.38 8.12
CA ARG A 98 -3.09 -16.21 9.33
C ARG A 98 -3.99 -17.44 9.34
N LEU A 99 -4.97 -17.49 8.45
CA LEU A 99 -5.92 -18.59 8.35
C LEU A 99 -5.31 -19.78 7.57
N PRO A 100 -5.82 -21.01 7.78
CA PRO A 100 -5.54 -22.15 6.89
C PRO A 100 -5.98 -21.86 5.45
N LEU A 101 -5.32 -22.47 4.46
CA LEU A 101 -5.52 -22.17 3.02
C LEU A 101 -7.00 -22.15 2.59
N GLU A 102 -7.76 -23.15 3.03
CA GLU A 102 -9.18 -23.23 2.71
C GLU A 102 -10.01 -22.09 3.33
N GLU A 103 -9.68 -21.70 4.55
CA GLU A 103 -10.32 -20.57 5.23
C GLU A 103 -9.95 -19.25 4.58
N ARG A 104 -8.73 -19.13 4.03
CA ARG A 104 -8.34 -17.96 3.23
C ARG A 104 -9.24 -17.81 2.02
N ALA A 105 -9.50 -18.90 1.29
CA ALA A 105 -10.34 -18.88 0.10
C ALA A 105 -11.74 -18.31 0.43
N TRP A 106 -12.36 -18.80 1.51
CA TRP A 106 -13.66 -18.31 1.95
C TRP A 106 -13.62 -16.87 2.46
N ALA A 107 -12.57 -16.49 3.20
CA ALA A 107 -12.41 -15.14 3.72
C ALA A 107 -12.22 -14.12 2.58
N ILE A 108 -11.37 -14.42 1.58
CA ILE A 108 -11.13 -13.56 0.42
C ILE A 108 -12.40 -13.42 -0.41
N ALA A 109 -13.11 -14.52 -0.68
CA ALA A 109 -14.38 -14.47 -1.41
C ALA A 109 -15.45 -13.66 -0.67
N ARG A 110 -15.52 -13.76 0.67
CA ARG A 110 -16.41 -12.93 1.49
C ARG A 110 -16.07 -11.45 1.39
N THR A 111 -14.79 -11.10 1.55
CA THR A 111 -14.33 -9.70 1.41
C THR A 111 -14.67 -9.14 0.03
N ALA A 112 -14.57 -9.95 -1.03
CA ALA A 112 -14.97 -9.56 -2.38
C ALA A 112 -16.49 -9.38 -2.49
N ALA A 113 -17.30 -10.30 -1.95
CA ALA A 113 -18.76 -10.21 -1.98
C ALA A 113 -19.30 -8.96 -1.25
N GLU A 114 -18.75 -8.68 -0.06
CA GLU A 114 -19.12 -7.51 0.76
C GLU A 114 -18.86 -6.19 0.04
N LYS A 115 -17.79 -6.10 -0.75
CA LYS A 115 -17.47 -4.92 -1.58
C LYS A 115 -18.61 -4.55 -2.55
N TYR A 116 -19.33 -5.54 -3.08
CA TYR A 116 -20.44 -5.35 -4.01
C TYR A 116 -21.82 -5.50 -3.34
N GLY A 117 -21.88 -5.43 -2.00
CA GLY A 117 -23.14 -5.51 -1.26
C GLY A 117 -23.81 -6.89 -1.29
N ILE A 118 -23.12 -7.93 -1.76
CA ILE A 118 -23.65 -9.29 -1.86
C ILE A 118 -23.48 -9.99 -0.50
N THR A 119 -24.54 -9.93 0.31
CA THR A 119 -24.58 -10.61 1.62
C THR A 119 -25.15 -12.02 1.47
N GLY A 120 -24.62 -12.99 2.23
CA GLY A 120 -25.12 -14.37 2.21
C GLY A 120 -24.54 -15.29 1.12
N PHE A 121 -23.49 -14.89 0.40
CA PHE A 121 -22.80 -15.75 -0.58
C PHE A 121 -22.48 -17.16 -0.05
N MET A 122 -22.06 -17.27 1.22
CA MET A 122 -21.75 -18.58 1.84
C MET A 122 -23.00 -19.46 2.01
N SER A 123 -24.18 -18.87 2.17
CA SER A 123 -25.45 -19.59 2.31
C SER A 123 -25.96 -20.15 0.98
N PHE A 124 -25.64 -19.50 -0.15
CA PHE A 124 -26.02 -19.95 -1.49
C PHE A 124 -25.02 -20.95 -2.10
N SER A 125 -23.77 -20.92 -1.64
CA SER A 125 -22.65 -21.62 -2.28
C SER A 125 -22.24 -22.92 -1.57
N GLY A 126 -23.12 -23.49 -0.74
CA GLY A 126 -22.90 -24.76 -0.04
C GLY A 126 -22.19 -24.66 1.31
N GLY A 127 -21.76 -23.48 1.73
CA GLY A 127 -21.02 -23.31 2.99
C GLY A 127 -19.65 -24.00 3.00
N ARG A 128 -18.96 -23.89 4.13
CA ARG A 128 -17.59 -24.39 4.30
C ARG A 128 -17.48 -25.92 4.26
N ASP A 129 -18.56 -26.61 4.59
CA ASP A 129 -18.63 -28.08 4.70
C ASP A 129 -19.28 -28.75 3.48
N ALA A 130 -19.53 -28.01 2.39
CA ALA A 130 -20.06 -28.61 1.17
C ALA A 130 -19.07 -29.60 0.56
N LYS A 131 -19.61 -30.74 0.12
CA LYS A 131 -18.85 -31.74 -0.67
C LYS A 131 -18.33 -31.16 -1.99
N GLU A 132 -19.03 -30.19 -2.55
CA GLU A 132 -18.65 -29.50 -3.79
C GLU A 132 -18.47 -28.01 -3.51
N LYS A 133 -17.27 -27.50 -3.79
CA LYS A 133 -16.94 -26.09 -3.63
C LYS A 133 -17.27 -25.35 -4.93
N PRO A 134 -17.64 -24.06 -4.85
CA PRO A 134 -17.75 -23.21 -6.04
C PRO A 134 -16.49 -23.28 -6.89
N GLU A 135 -16.65 -23.30 -8.21
CA GLU A 135 -15.55 -23.42 -9.18
C GLU A 135 -14.43 -22.41 -8.90
N LEU A 136 -14.80 -21.16 -8.62
CA LEU A 136 -13.88 -20.09 -8.28
C LEU A 136 -12.98 -20.45 -7.07
N ILE A 137 -13.56 -21.02 -6.00
CA ILE A 137 -12.82 -21.46 -4.81
C ILE A 137 -11.95 -22.67 -5.15
N GLN A 138 -12.47 -23.63 -5.92
CA GLN A 138 -11.73 -24.82 -6.29
C GLN A 138 -10.46 -24.49 -7.10
N ARG A 139 -10.54 -23.54 -8.04
CA ARG A 139 -9.40 -23.07 -8.83
C ARG A 139 -8.29 -22.47 -7.96
N PHE A 140 -8.65 -21.70 -6.94
CA PHE A 140 -7.68 -21.20 -5.96
C PHE A 140 -7.06 -22.32 -5.13
N LEU A 141 -7.85 -23.28 -4.65
CA LEU A 141 -7.32 -24.43 -3.89
C LEU A 141 -6.40 -25.34 -4.73
N ASN A 142 -6.61 -25.37 -6.05
CA ASN A 142 -5.74 -26.06 -6.99
C ASN A 142 -4.44 -25.28 -7.30
N GLY A 143 -4.30 -24.06 -6.78
CA GLY A 143 -3.12 -23.22 -6.99
C GLY A 143 -3.08 -22.45 -8.31
N GLU A 144 -4.22 -22.31 -9.01
CA GLU A 144 -4.30 -21.52 -10.25
C GLU A 144 -4.10 -20.02 -10.01
N PHE A 145 -4.31 -19.56 -8.77
CA PHE A 145 -4.18 -18.17 -8.35
C PHE A 145 -3.41 -18.06 -7.04
N ASN A 146 -2.68 -16.96 -6.88
CA ASN A 146 -2.28 -16.48 -5.55
C ASN A 146 -3.44 -15.71 -4.90
N GLU A 147 -3.31 -15.34 -3.62
CA GLU A 147 -4.40 -14.70 -2.87
C GLU A 147 -4.87 -13.38 -3.51
N GLU A 148 -3.95 -12.56 -4.05
CA GLU A 148 -4.30 -11.31 -4.74
C GLU A 148 -5.04 -11.58 -6.06
N GLY A 149 -4.55 -12.51 -6.87
CA GLY A 149 -5.18 -12.91 -8.13
C GLY A 149 -6.58 -13.48 -7.88
N PHE A 150 -6.72 -14.29 -6.85
CA PHE A 150 -8.01 -14.84 -6.44
C PHE A 150 -8.99 -13.74 -5.98
N TYR A 151 -8.52 -12.74 -5.23
CA TYR A 151 -9.36 -11.61 -4.84
C TYR A 151 -9.88 -10.81 -6.05
N LYS A 152 -9.01 -10.59 -7.06
CA LYS A 152 -9.39 -9.89 -8.29
C LYS A 152 -10.44 -10.66 -9.08
N GLU A 153 -10.25 -11.96 -9.26
CA GLU A 153 -11.23 -12.83 -9.93
C GLU A 153 -12.55 -12.89 -9.16
N ALA A 154 -12.51 -12.97 -7.83
CA ALA A 154 -13.71 -12.90 -7.00
C ALA A 154 -14.45 -11.57 -7.15
N CYS A 155 -13.72 -10.45 -7.23
CA CYS A 155 -14.33 -9.15 -7.48
C CYS A 155 -15.07 -9.11 -8.83
N LEU A 156 -14.46 -9.61 -9.91
CA LEU A 156 -15.10 -9.67 -11.23
C LEU A 156 -16.36 -10.54 -11.21
N PHE A 157 -16.30 -11.68 -10.52
CA PHE A 157 -17.45 -12.57 -10.36
C PHE A 157 -18.62 -11.87 -9.64
N PHE A 158 -18.35 -11.18 -8.54
CA PHE A 158 -19.38 -10.51 -7.74
C PHE A 158 -19.91 -9.24 -8.40
N GLU A 159 -19.08 -8.50 -9.14
CA GLU A 159 -19.51 -7.38 -9.97
C GLU A 159 -20.53 -7.83 -11.02
N ALA A 160 -20.22 -8.91 -11.76
CA ALA A 160 -21.14 -9.47 -12.74
C ALA A 160 -22.45 -9.97 -12.10
N MET A 161 -22.37 -10.50 -10.88
CA MET A 161 -23.55 -10.92 -10.13
C MET A 161 -24.41 -9.72 -9.69
N GLU A 162 -23.79 -8.66 -9.18
CA GLU A 162 -24.48 -7.43 -8.78
C GLU A 162 -25.23 -6.80 -9.97
N GLU A 163 -24.58 -6.70 -11.13
CA GLU A 163 -25.19 -6.16 -12.34
C GLU A 163 -26.37 -7.00 -12.83
N ARG A 164 -26.28 -8.33 -12.74
CA ARG A 164 -27.41 -9.22 -13.04
C ARG A 164 -28.57 -9.01 -12.08
N ILE A 165 -28.29 -8.90 -10.79
CA ILE A 165 -29.31 -8.65 -9.76
C ILE A 165 -30.01 -7.31 -10.03
N LYS A 166 -29.26 -6.23 -10.28
CA LYS A 166 -29.81 -4.91 -10.65
C LYS A 166 -30.69 -4.99 -11.90
N ALA A 167 -30.23 -5.70 -12.95
CA ALA A 167 -31.01 -5.88 -14.17
C ALA A 167 -32.31 -6.66 -13.94
N GLU A 168 -32.32 -7.66 -13.05
CA GLU A 168 -33.53 -8.38 -12.68
C GLU A 168 -34.51 -7.51 -11.88
N PHE A 169 -34.02 -6.70 -10.95
CA PHE A 169 -34.87 -5.73 -10.22
C PHE A 169 -35.50 -4.70 -11.17
N ALA A 170 -34.72 -4.16 -12.10
CA ALA A 170 -35.21 -3.22 -13.11
C ALA A 170 -36.31 -3.83 -14.00
N LYS A 171 -36.18 -5.12 -14.37
CA LYS A 171 -37.23 -5.85 -15.12
C LYS A 171 -38.50 -6.07 -14.31
N ARG A 172 -38.41 -6.14 -12.98
CA ARG A 172 -39.53 -6.36 -12.06
C ARG A 172 -40.19 -5.05 -11.59
N GLY A 173 -39.71 -3.89 -12.03
CA GLY A 173 -40.33 -2.59 -11.76
C GLY A 173 -40.07 -2.05 -10.34
N PHE A 174 -38.96 -2.46 -9.72
CA PHE A 174 -38.47 -1.89 -8.46
C PHE A 174 -37.40 -0.82 -8.73
#